data_AF-A0A5N8YXI1-F1
#
_entry.id   AF-A0A5N8YXI1-F1
#
_cell.length_a   1.000
_cell.length_b   1.000
_cell.length_c   1.000
_cell.angle_alpha   90.00
_cell.angle_beta   90.00
_cell.angle_gamma   90.00
#
_symmetry.space_group_name_H-M   'P 1'
#
loop_
_entity.id
_entity.type
_entity.pdbx_description
1 polymer ?
#
loop_
_entity_poly.entity_id
_entity_poly.type
_entity_poly.pdbx_seq_one_letter_code
_entity_poly.pdbx_strand_id
1 'polypeptide(L)'
;MNKNLIKLTLFCVLFLSTVACGSEGQAVGSPAPAGKTSDTSATVGSPTPAAKIADTPAIEATTDPDEKPPTGELSISCTLNDAEQKVRCESNFGDQTSGRIWTSNASSRSSSGPDFEFVLEEDVDKITVTFEGCLNSSCQTTTSIIDNIGDKVQRREPGERASGFESTDFKGRNIFNLDFNEFPFSCNELDGNQLTTTFFPTDLITAIEPMGRTSPFNSHVTPTDHLYVHREYSAGNEYVLAPGDGYIVQVDRAREDSPLSITDDQGKFRGEQAKPLVPDYRVVMMHSCALFTIFIHLGELAPAVEEASGPVLRGKTWMAGYDREPLLLKAGDPIARYGSQNLDWSVHDANTVLEGFVAPDRYEDERFKIHTVDPFQFYREPARAALLDKMLRQAEPRAGKIDYDIEGRIIGNWFLEGTNDPLDAQTQLSIVYGYIDPTQLRISIGADMGIDDSLCGPCFGSYGVRGNEPDPANIGVGAGLVKYELMSRDEERAWVSERVGDTSLGAFLVQHLGDRRIRVEVIPGKSLEEVSGFSDKARTYRR
;
A
#
# COMPACT_ATOMS: atom_id res chain seq x y z
N MET A 1 2.82 17.29 -23.44
CA MET A 1 3.86 17.14 -24.49
C MET A 1 5.21 17.46 -23.87
N ASN A 2 6.05 16.43 -23.77
CA ASN A 2 7.38 16.44 -23.14
C ASN A 2 8.34 17.44 -23.79
N LYS A 3 9.00 18.24 -22.96
CA LYS A 3 10.35 18.76 -23.21
C LYS A 3 11.07 18.86 -21.87
N ASN A 4 12.03 17.98 -21.64
CA ASN A 4 13.39 18.35 -21.23
C ASN A 4 14.22 17.07 -21.06
N LEU A 5 15.09 16.87 -22.04
CA LEU A 5 16.05 15.79 -22.09
C LEU A 5 17.46 16.43 -22.19
N ILE A 6 18.30 16.06 -21.23
CA ILE A 6 19.77 15.98 -21.27
C ILE A 6 20.57 17.28 -21.41
N LYS A 7 21.41 17.54 -20.41
CA LYS A 7 22.87 17.73 -20.55
C LYS A 7 23.55 17.59 -19.18
N LEU A 8 24.18 16.43 -18.93
CA LEU A 8 25.14 16.25 -17.84
C LEU A 8 26.51 16.03 -18.49
N THR A 9 27.44 16.94 -18.22
CA THR A 9 28.81 16.89 -18.75
C THR A 9 29.71 16.17 -17.76
N LEU A 10 30.36 15.12 -18.26
CA LEU A 10 31.33 14.26 -17.60
C LEU A 10 32.67 15.01 -17.36
N PHE A 11 33.21 14.99 -16.15
CA PHE A 11 34.59 15.40 -15.88
C PHE A 11 35.40 14.23 -15.28
N CYS A 12 36.22 13.62 -16.12
CA CYS A 12 37.37 12.81 -15.73
C CYS A 12 38.55 13.74 -15.42
N VAL A 13 39.19 13.59 -14.26
CA VAL A 13 40.55 14.12 -14.04
C VAL A 13 41.47 12.94 -13.75
N LEU A 14 42.36 12.69 -14.71
CA LEU A 14 43.58 11.90 -14.57
C LEU A 14 44.54 12.60 -13.61
N PHE A 15 45.17 11.85 -12.71
CA PHE A 15 46.55 12.14 -12.29
C PHE A 15 47.37 10.85 -12.28
N LEU A 16 48.43 10.84 -13.09
CA LEU A 16 49.43 9.79 -13.18
C LEU A 16 50.77 10.32 -12.63
N SER A 17 51.34 9.56 -11.67
CA SER A 17 52.77 9.27 -11.43
C SER A 17 53.73 10.43 -11.07
N THR A 18 54.60 10.32 -10.05
CA THR A 18 55.84 9.49 -10.09
C THR A 18 56.66 9.51 -8.77
N VAL A 19 57.28 8.36 -8.45
CA VAL A 19 58.70 8.11 -7.99
C VAL A 19 59.09 8.15 -6.49
N ALA A 20 59.20 6.92 -5.92
CA ALA A 20 60.42 6.15 -5.52
C ALA A 20 61.06 6.16 -4.09
N CYS A 21 61.33 4.91 -3.68
CA CYS A 21 62.57 4.30 -3.11
C CYS A 21 62.79 4.09 -1.58
N GLY A 22 62.92 2.79 -1.23
CA GLY A 22 63.85 2.19 -0.24
C GLY A 22 63.30 1.95 1.18
N SER A 23 63.62 0.90 1.95
CA SER A 23 64.26 -0.41 1.77
C SER A 23 64.19 -1.19 3.12
N GLU A 24 64.16 -2.53 3.05
CA GLU A 24 64.65 -3.53 4.03
C GLU A 24 63.94 -3.84 5.38
N GLY A 25 63.74 -5.14 5.62
CA GLY A 25 63.47 -5.76 6.93
C GLY A 25 62.85 -7.18 6.82
N GLN A 26 63.62 -8.23 7.13
CA GLN A 26 63.38 -9.66 6.85
C GLN A 26 62.38 -10.43 7.75
N ALA A 27 61.72 -11.42 7.13
CA ALA A 27 61.47 -12.84 7.47
C ALA A 27 61.12 -13.32 8.90
N VAL A 28 60.16 -14.25 9.01
CA VAL A 28 60.36 -15.71 9.21
C VAL A 28 59.01 -16.43 9.45
N GLY A 29 58.81 -17.60 8.79
CA GLY A 29 58.18 -18.77 9.45
C GLY A 29 56.78 -19.23 9.02
N SER A 30 56.69 -19.99 7.93
CA SER A 30 55.70 -21.07 7.72
C SER A 30 56.15 -22.33 8.50
N PRO A 31 55.34 -23.39 8.76
CA PRO A 31 54.61 -24.09 7.69
C PRO A 31 53.29 -24.80 8.05
N ALA A 32 52.53 -25.13 7.00
CA ALA A 32 51.55 -26.21 6.98
C ALA A 32 52.25 -27.59 7.00
N PRO A 33 51.48 -28.68 7.13
CA PRO A 33 51.68 -29.76 6.17
C PRO A 33 50.39 -30.28 5.54
N ALA A 34 50.61 -30.92 4.40
CA ALA A 34 49.69 -31.27 3.35
C ALA A 34 49.30 -32.75 3.34
N GLY A 35 48.26 -33.04 2.55
CA GLY A 35 48.16 -34.23 1.70
C GLY A 35 47.36 -35.39 2.29
N LYS A 36 46.70 -36.24 1.50
CA LYS A 36 46.67 -36.39 0.03
C LYS A 36 45.70 -37.56 -0.30
N THR A 37 45.01 -37.48 -1.44
CA THR A 37 44.71 -38.58 -2.42
C THR A 37 43.78 -39.75 -1.97
N SER A 38 43.04 -40.49 -2.81
CA SER A 38 42.96 -40.65 -4.26
C SER A 38 41.69 -41.46 -4.67
N ASP A 39 41.19 -41.15 -5.87
CA ASP A 39 40.80 -42.01 -7.01
C ASP A 39 39.54 -42.92 -7.13
N THR A 40 38.95 -42.77 -8.34
CA THR A 40 38.45 -43.79 -9.32
C THR A 40 37.15 -44.57 -9.04
N SER A 41 36.31 -44.99 -10.01
CA SER A 41 36.17 -44.86 -11.48
C SER A 41 34.83 -45.51 -11.94
N ALA A 42 34.41 -45.19 -13.17
CA ALA A 42 33.74 -46.05 -14.18
C ALA A 42 32.20 -46.31 -14.21
N THR A 43 31.55 -45.67 -15.19
CA THR A 43 30.70 -46.16 -16.32
C THR A 43 29.98 -47.53 -16.30
N VAL A 44 28.74 -47.58 -16.81
CA VAL A 44 28.28 -48.25 -18.08
C VAL A 44 26.74 -48.53 -18.07
N GLY A 45 26.04 -48.18 -19.18
CA GLY A 45 25.12 -49.09 -19.88
C GLY A 45 23.61 -49.09 -19.58
N SER A 46 22.83 -48.64 -20.58
CA SER A 46 21.39 -48.93 -20.80
C SER A 46 21.19 -50.41 -21.22
N PRO A 47 19.98 -51.03 -21.09
CA PRO A 47 19.01 -50.98 -22.20
C PRO A 47 17.50 -51.13 -21.81
N THR A 48 16.62 -50.65 -22.70
CA THR A 48 15.19 -51.04 -22.84
C THR A 48 15.08 -52.30 -23.74
N PRO A 49 13.99 -53.10 -23.68
CA PRO A 49 12.89 -52.99 -24.68
C PRO A 49 11.47 -53.28 -24.10
N ALA A 50 10.44 -52.49 -24.48
CA ALA A 50 9.34 -52.80 -25.45
C ALA A 50 8.41 -53.98 -25.06
N ALA A 51 7.09 -54.04 -25.24
CA ALA A 51 5.97 -53.23 -25.75
C ALA A 51 4.67 -54.01 -25.35
N LYS A 52 3.44 -53.47 -25.32
CA LYS A 52 2.48 -53.33 -26.44
C LYS A 52 1.07 -52.95 -25.88
N ILE A 53 0.39 -51.94 -26.45
CA ILE A 53 -0.82 -51.99 -27.34
C ILE A 53 -2.12 -52.24 -26.52
N ALA A 54 -3.25 -51.54 -26.63
CA ALA A 54 -4.02 -50.84 -27.69
C ALA A 54 -5.16 -50.04 -26.95
N ASP A 55 -6.01 -49.15 -27.48
CA ASP A 55 -6.43 -48.73 -28.82
C ASP A 55 -7.33 -47.47 -28.64
N THR A 56 -7.03 -46.33 -29.29
CA THR A 56 -7.69 -45.68 -30.46
C THR A 56 -8.95 -44.80 -30.15
N PRO A 57 -9.40 -43.89 -31.05
CA PRO A 57 -9.17 -42.46 -30.89
C PRO A 57 -10.44 -41.58 -31.03
N ALA A 58 -10.27 -40.27 -30.87
CA ALA A 58 -11.21 -39.25 -31.33
C ALA A 58 -11.23 -39.15 -32.87
N ILE A 59 -12.42 -38.93 -33.45
CA ILE A 59 -12.60 -38.36 -34.79
C ILE A 59 -13.67 -37.27 -34.73
N GLU A 60 -13.34 -36.17 -35.39
CA GLU A 60 -14.08 -34.94 -35.63
C GLU A 60 -15.35 -35.10 -36.49
N ALA A 61 -16.10 -34.01 -36.50
CA ALA A 61 -17.34 -33.73 -37.20
C ALA A 61 -17.34 -34.00 -38.72
N THR A 62 -18.53 -34.34 -39.22
CA THR A 62 -18.94 -34.16 -40.62
C THR A 62 -20.31 -33.50 -40.66
N THR A 63 -20.36 -32.32 -41.26
CA THR A 63 -21.58 -31.57 -41.62
C THR A 63 -22.19 -32.13 -42.91
N ASP A 64 -23.51 -32.21 -43.00
CA ASP A 64 -24.20 -31.81 -44.24
C ASP A 64 -25.45 -30.97 -43.88
N PRO A 65 -25.65 -29.81 -44.54
CA PRO A 65 -26.63 -28.79 -44.17
C PRO A 65 -27.83 -28.84 -45.13
N ASP A 66 -28.99 -29.24 -44.65
CA ASP A 66 -30.30 -28.79 -45.13
C ASP A 66 -31.40 -29.69 -44.56
N GLU A 67 -31.75 -29.47 -43.29
CA GLU A 67 -33.12 -29.71 -42.86
C GLU A 67 -33.46 -28.72 -41.74
N LYS A 68 -33.99 -27.56 -42.16
CA LYS A 68 -34.48 -26.51 -41.28
C LYS A 68 -35.73 -27.00 -40.53
N PRO A 69 -35.72 -27.13 -39.19
CA PRO A 69 -36.94 -27.28 -38.42
C PRO A 69 -37.70 -25.93 -38.45
N PRO A 70 -39.02 -25.96 -38.24
CA PRO A 70 -39.89 -24.82 -38.48
C PRO A 70 -39.55 -23.61 -37.60
N THR A 71 -40.02 -22.46 -38.07
CA THR A 71 -39.63 -21.14 -37.58
C THR A 71 -40.20 -20.91 -36.18
N GLY A 72 -39.31 -20.84 -35.18
CA GLY A 72 -39.36 -19.92 -34.04
C GLY A 72 -40.48 -20.10 -33.00
N GLU A 73 -40.42 -21.15 -32.19
CA GLU A 73 -41.08 -21.17 -30.88
C GLU A 73 -40.04 -20.84 -29.80
N LEU A 74 -40.32 -19.83 -28.98
CA LEU A 74 -39.46 -19.35 -27.90
C LEU A 74 -39.30 -20.45 -26.83
N SER A 75 -38.08 -20.94 -26.62
CA SER A 75 -37.80 -21.91 -25.55
C SER A 75 -36.56 -21.53 -24.74
N ILE A 76 -36.59 -21.91 -23.47
CA ILE A 76 -35.49 -21.72 -22.53
C ILE A 76 -35.15 -23.04 -21.87
N SER A 77 -33.86 -23.28 -21.64
CA SER A 77 -33.34 -24.44 -20.93
C SER A 77 -32.62 -23.98 -19.67
N CYS A 78 -33.02 -24.51 -18.51
CA CYS A 78 -32.46 -24.14 -17.22
C CYS A 78 -31.97 -25.37 -16.46
N THR A 79 -30.87 -25.22 -15.74
CA THR A 79 -30.23 -26.26 -14.92
C THR A 79 -29.89 -25.72 -13.54
N LEU A 80 -30.17 -26.49 -12.48
CA LEU A 80 -29.74 -26.21 -11.11
C LEU A 80 -28.48 -27.01 -10.78
N ASN A 81 -27.46 -26.34 -10.26
CA ASN A 81 -26.33 -26.96 -9.57
C ASN A 81 -26.65 -27.00 -8.07
N ASP A 82 -26.99 -28.19 -7.55
CA ASP A 82 -27.38 -28.38 -6.15
C ASP A 82 -26.24 -28.07 -5.16
N ALA A 83 -24.97 -28.28 -5.55
CA ALA A 83 -23.83 -28.04 -4.66
C ALA A 83 -23.57 -26.55 -4.42
N GLU A 84 -23.87 -25.73 -5.44
CA GLU A 84 -23.65 -24.27 -5.43
C GLU A 84 -24.97 -23.50 -5.23
N GLN A 85 -26.10 -24.21 -5.14
CA GLN A 85 -27.45 -23.66 -5.13
C GLN A 85 -27.66 -22.63 -6.26
N LYS A 86 -27.16 -22.95 -7.46
CA LYS A 86 -27.01 -22.00 -8.56
C LYS A 86 -27.77 -22.45 -9.79
N VAL A 87 -28.64 -21.59 -10.32
CA VAL A 87 -29.43 -21.83 -11.53
C VAL A 87 -28.81 -21.10 -12.71
N ARG A 88 -28.63 -21.82 -13.81
CA ARG A 88 -28.19 -21.27 -15.09
C ARG A 88 -29.21 -21.58 -16.17
N CYS A 89 -29.60 -20.57 -16.92
CA CYS A 89 -30.58 -20.64 -17.99
C CYS A 89 -30.03 -20.05 -19.28
N GLU A 90 -30.35 -20.69 -20.40
CA GLU A 90 -30.03 -20.22 -21.74
C GLU A 90 -31.30 -20.21 -22.59
N SER A 91 -31.40 -19.27 -23.53
CA SER A 91 -32.49 -19.24 -24.52
C SER A 91 -31.99 -19.66 -25.90
N ASN A 92 -32.85 -20.33 -26.67
CA ASN A 92 -32.58 -20.64 -28.08
C ASN A 92 -32.80 -19.44 -29.01
N PHE A 93 -33.02 -18.25 -28.46
CA PHE A 93 -33.49 -17.07 -29.19
C PHE A 93 -32.30 -16.17 -29.55
N GLY A 94 -31.90 -16.20 -30.83
CA GLY A 94 -30.69 -15.54 -31.34
C GLY A 94 -30.66 -14.00 -31.24
N ASP A 95 -29.49 -13.43 -31.58
CA ASP A 95 -29.07 -12.02 -31.43
C ASP A 95 -29.92 -10.93 -32.12
N GLN A 96 -31.09 -11.26 -32.67
CA GLN A 96 -31.94 -10.31 -33.41
C GLN A 96 -33.13 -9.77 -32.60
N THR A 97 -33.14 -9.90 -31.28
CA THR A 97 -34.19 -9.35 -30.41
C THR A 97 -33.81 -8.05 -29.73
N SER A 98 -34.77 -7.13 -29.69
CA SER A 98 -34.75 -5.95 -28.82
C SER A 98 -35.71 -6.19 -27.65
N GLY A 99 -35.23 -6.08 -26.40
CA GLY A 99 -36.04 -6.32 -25.20
C GLY A 99 -36.06 -7.79 -24.76
N ARG A 100 -35.04 -8.19 -23.98
CA ARG A 100 -34.93 -9.48 -23.29
C ARG A 100 -35.09 -9.22 -21.80
N ILE A 101 -35.94 -9.98 -21.12
CA ILE A 101 -36.09 -9.89 -19.66
C ILE A 101 -36.19 -11.30 -19.09
N TRP A 102 -35.26 -11.62 -18.19
CA TRP A 102 -35.27 -12.81 -17.37
C TRP A 102 -35.65 -12.45 -15.94
N THR A 103 -36.47 -13.27 -15.30
CA THR A 103 -36.84 -13.14 -13.88
C THR A 103 -37.01 -14.52 -13.26
N SER A 104 -36.92 -14.63 -11.93
CA SER A 104 -37.24 -15.86 -11.20
C SER A 104 -38.02 -15.56 -9.91
N ASN A 105 -38.76 -16.54 -9.42
CA ASN A 105 -39.34 -16.50 -8.08
C ASN A 105 -38.34 -16.86 -6.97
N ALA A 106 -37.15 -17.35 -7.34
CA ALA A 106 -36.14 -17.82 -6.40
C ALA A 106 -34.95 -16.86 -6.22
N SER A 107 -34.98 -15.71 -6.91
CA SER A 107 -34.01 -14.62 -6.78
C SER A 107 -34.66 -13.30 -7.19
N SER A 108 -34.28 -12.22 -6.51
CA SER A 108 -34.67 -10.85 -6.85
C SER A 108 -34.01 -10.32 -8.13
N ARG A 109 -33.04 -11.06 -8.69
CA ARG A 109 -32.30 -10.66 -9.89
C ARG A 109 -33.13 -10.75 -11.17
N SER A 110 -32.78 -9.89 -12.12
CA SER A 110 -33.25 -9.95 -13.51
C SER A 110 -32.10 -9.75 -14.48
N SER A 111 -32.21 -10.29 -15.70
CA SER A 111 -31.19 -10.13 -16.76
C SER A 111 -31.83 -9.74 -18.08
N SER A 112 -31.09 -9.02 -18.92
CA SER A 112 -31.44 -8.79 -20.33
C SER A 112 -30.46 -9.44 -21.31
N GLY A 113 -29.60 -10.34 -20.81
CA GLY A 113 -28.60 -11.07 -21.58
C GLY A 113 -29.16 -12.28 -22.36
N PRO A 114 -28.32 -12.95 -23.18
CA PRO A 114 -28.67 -14.21 -23.84
C PRO A 114 -28.89 -15.37 -22.85
N ASP A 115 -28.26 -15.28 -21.69
CA ASP A 115 -28.32 -16.20 -20.57
C ASP A 115 -28.69 -15.50 -19.26
N PHE A 116 -29.13 -16.28 -18.29
CA PHE A 116 -29.49 -15.83 -16.96
C PHE A 116 -28.99 -16.81 -15.91
N GLU A 117 -28.18 -16.29 -14.99
CA GLU A 117 -27.55 -17.08 -13.96
C GLU A 117 -27.73 -16.40 -12.60
N PHE A 118 -28.17 -17.15 -11.60
CA PHE A 118 -28.40 -16.65 -10.23
C PHE A 118 -28.24 -17.76 -9.18
N VAL A 119 -27.90 -17.38 -7.96
CA VAL A 119 -27.91 -18.26 -6.78
C VAL A 119 -29.28 -18.14 -6.11
N LEU A 120 -29.81 -19.23 -5.55
CA LEU A 120 -31.10 -19.23 -4.87
C LEU A 120 -31.05 -18.33 -3.63
N GLU A 121 -31.82 -17.25 -3.64
CA GLU A 121 -32.02 -16.34 -2.50
C GLU A 121 -33.23 -16.78 -1.66
N GLU A 122 -34.23 -17.38 -2.30
CA GLU A 122 -35.46 -17.83 -1.68
C GLU A 122 -35.58 -19.37 -1.73
N ASP A 123 -35.91 -19.99 -0.60
CA ASP A 123 -36.13 -21.43 -0.50
C ASP A 123 -37.51 -21.82 -1.05
N VAL A 124 -37.55 -22.14 -2.34
CA VAL A 124 -38.77 -22.57 -3.03
C VAL A 124 -38.66 -24.02 -3.48
N ASP A 125 -39.73 -24.81 -3.29
CA ASP A 125 -39.79 -26.22 -3.72
C ASP A 125 -39.75 -26.36 -5.26
N LYS A 126 -40.19 -25.31 -5.98
CA LYS A 126 -40.16 -25.23 -7.44
C LYS A 126 -39.62 -23.88 -7.87
N ILE A 127 -38.46 -23.90 -8.53
CA ILE A 127 -37.84 -22.72 -9.09
C ILE A 127 -38.47 -22.47 -10.45
N THR A 128 -39.15 -21.34 -10.59
CA THR A 128 -39.72 -20.89 -11.86
C THR A 128 -38.86 -19.78 -12.41
N VAL A 129 -38.34 -19.96 -13.62
CA VAL A 129 -37.61 -18.95 -14.37
C VAL A 129 -38.45 -18.53 -15.56
N THR A 130 -38.67 -17.22 -15.69
CA THR A 130 -39.47 -16.62 -16.76
C THR A 130 -38.56 -15.85 -17.69
N PHE A 131 -38.72 -16.06 -19.00
CA PHE A 131 -38.05 -15.29 -20.04
C PHE A 131 -39.08 -14.64 -20.96
N GLU A 132 -38.93 -13.33 -21.15
CA GLU A 132 -39.66 -12.56 -22.13
C GLU A 132 -38.71 -12.08 -23.23
N GLY A 133 -39.04 -12.39 -24.48
CA GLY A 133 -38.30 -11.94 -25.65
C GLY A 133 -39.22 -11.27 -26.66
N CYS A 134 -38.84 -10.08 -27.15
CA CYS A 134 -39.62 -9.33 -28.14
C CYS A 134 -38.96 -9.31 -29.52
N LEU A 135 -39.77 -9.50 -30.56
CA LEU A 135 -39.36 -9.36 -31.97
C LEU A 135 -40.37 -8.50 -32.72
N ASN A 136 -39.91 -7.44 -33.42
CA ASN A 136 -40.74 -6.56 -34.23
C ASN A 136 -42.02 -6.04 -33.53
N SER A 137 -41.90 -5.70 -32.24
CA SER A 137 -42.99 -5.21 -31.37
C SER A 137 -43.99 -6.26 -30.86
N SER A 138 -43.72 -7.56 -31.06
CA SER A 138 -44.47 -8.66 -30.46
C SER A 138 -43.60 -9.38 -29.43
N CYS A 139 -44.02 -9.41 -28.17
CA CYS A 139 -43.33 -10.11 -27.08
C CYS A 139 -43.94 -11.48 -26.83
N GLN A 140 -43.08 -12.47 -26.61
CA GLN A 140 -43.48 -13.80 -26.15
C GLN A 140 -42.82 -14.07 -24.81
N THR A 141 -43.56 -14.73 -23.92
CA THR A 141 -43.08 -15.15 -22.60
C THR A 141 -43.09 -16.66 -22.51
N THR A 142 -42.01 -17.23 -22.00
CA THR A 142 -41.91 -18.67 -21.72
C THR A 142 -41.35 -18.88 -20.31
N THR A 143 -41.65 -20.02 -19.71
CA THR A 143 -41.26 -20.35 -18.34
C THR A 143 -40.65 -21.74 -18.27
N SER A 144 -39.58 -21.88 -17.49
CA SER A 144 -39.00 -23.18 -17.12
C SER A 144 -39.19 -23.40 -15.62
N ILE A 145 -39.54 -24.62 -15.25
CA ILE A 145 -39.73 -25.03 -13.86
C ILE A 145 -38.69 -26.11 -13.54
N ILE A 146 -37.89 -25.86 -12.52
CA ILE A 146 -36.93 -26.81 -11.97
C ILE A 146 -37.45 -27.24 -10.60
N ASP A 147 -37.58 -28.55 -10.39
CA ASP A 147 -37.91 -29.07 -9.06
C ASP A 147 -36.64 -29.04 -8.19
N ASN A 148 -36.73 -28.38 -7.03
CA ASN A 148 -35.63 -28.26 -6.08
C ASN A 148 -35.68 -29.44 -5.08
N ILE A 149 -35.40 -30.66 -5.58
CA ILE A 149 -35.54 -31.94 -4.84
C ILE A 149 -34.22 -32.38 -4.17
N GLY A 150 -33.17 -31.56 -4.21
CA GLY A 150 -31.89 -31.89 -3.59
C GLY A 150 -32.01 -32.11 -2.08
N ASP A 151 -31.27 -33.09 -1.55
CA ASP A 151 -31.15 -33.35 -0.12
C ASP A 151 -30.88 -32.03 0.60
N LYS A 152 -31.87 -31.56 1.38
CA LYS A 152 -31.76 -30.36 2.22
C LYS A 152 -30.64 -30.60 3.22
N VAL A 153 -29.39 -30.33 2.83
CA VAL A 153 -28.25 -30.23 3.74
C VAL A 153 -28.71 -29.32 4.85
N GLN A 154 -28.71 -29.85 6.08
CA GLN A 154 -29.32 -29.21 7.23
C GLN A 154 -28.92 -27.73 7.27
N ARG A 155 -29.89 -26.90 6.86
CA ARG A 155 -29.89 -25.49 7.14
C ARG A 155 -29.79 -25.41 8.67
N ARG A 156 -28.68 -24.87 9.19
CA ARG A 156 -28.70 -24.37 10.57
C ARG A 156 -29.92 -23.47 10.65
N GLU A 157 -30.78 -23.75 11.63
CA GLU A 157 -32.06 -23.07 11.74
C GLU A 157 -31.86 -21.55 11.64
N PRO A 158 -32.76 -20.83 10.94
CA PRO A 158 -32.84 -19.39 11.08
C PRO A 158 -33.21 -19.15 12.55
N GLY A 159 -32.21 -18.82 13.36
CA GLY A 159 -32.45 -18.31 14.71
C GLY A 159 -33.48 -17.21 14.58
N GLU A 160 -34.53 -17.31 15.40
CA GLU A 160 -35.61 -16.34 15.49
C GLU A 160 -35.11 -14.94 15.20
N ARG A 161 -35.78 -14.28 14.24
CA ARG A 161 -35.68 -12.84 14.08
C ARG A 161 -35.84 -12.24 15.47
N ALA A 162 -34.76 -11.70 16.03
CA ALA A 162 -34.84 -10.78 17.14
C ALA A 162 -35.65 -9.58 16.63
N SER A 163 -36.96 -9.69 16.76
CA SER A 163 -37.88 -8.57 16.74
C SER A 163 -37.55 -7.75 17.99
N GLY A 164 -36.56 -6.89 17.82
CA GLY A 164 -35.87 -6.21 18.91
C GLY A 164 -34.36 -6.20 18.73
N PHE A 165 -33.87 -5.88 17.53
CA PHE A 165 -32.51 -5.34 17.42
C PHE A 165 -32.65 -3.82 17.36
N GLU A 166 -32.75 -3.20 18.53
CA GLU A 166 -32.22 -1.84 18.64
C GLU A 166 -30.75 -1.94 18.27
N SER A 167 -30.34 -1.12 17.30
CA SER A 167 -28.94 -0.86 16.99
C SER A 167 -28.20 -0.59 18.30
N THR A 168 -27.48 -1.59 18.82
CA THR A 168 -26.50 -1.38 19.88
C THR A 168 -25.29 -0.75 19.23
N ASP A 169 -25.39 0.56 19.03
CA ASP A 169 -24.36 1.59 18.87
C ASP A 169 -22.87 1.17 18.81
N PHE A 170 -22.48 0.32 17.86
CA PHE A 170 -21.09 0.16 17.44
C PHE A 170 -20.98 0.25 15.91
N LYS A 171 -20.76 1.48 15.46
CA LYS A 171 -20.50 1.85 14.06
C LYS A 171 -18.99 1.77 13.84
N GLY A 172 -18.49 0.68 13.26
CA GLY A 172 -17.12 0.67 12.73
C GLY A 172 -16.95 1.86 11.77
N ARG A 173 -15.93 2.70 11.99
CA ARG A 173 -15.70 3.86 11.12
C ARG A 173 -14.99 3.39 9.87
N ASN A 174 -15.61 3.64 8.71
CA ASN A 174 -15.01 3.35 7.43
C ASN A 174 -13.92 4.39 7.06
N ILE A 175 -12.76 4.22 7.68
CA ILE A 175 -11.61 5.12 7.50
C ILE A 175 -10.87 4.88 6.17
N PHE A 176 -11.37 4.00 5.31
CA PHE A 176 -10.77 3.71 4.00
C PHE A 176 -11.73 3.87 2.82
N ASN A 177 -12.94 4.43 3.04
CA ASN A 177 -13.98 4.48 1.99
C ASN A 177 -14.29 3.10 1.37
N LEU A 178 -14.10 2.03 2.14
CA LEU A 178 -14.47 0.67 1.72
C LEU A 178 -15.97 0.63 1.45
N ASP A 179 -16.43 -0.26 0.60
CA ASP A 179 -17.85 -0.26 0.24
C ASP A 179 -18.73 -0.97 1.29
N PHE A 180 -18.61 -0.56 2.56
CA PHE A 180 -19.38 -1.09 3.68
C PHE A 180 -20.82 -0.58 3.71
N ASN A 181 -21.15 0.46 2.93
CA ASN A 181 -22.51 0.98 2.85
C ASN A 181 -23.39 0.15 1.89
N GLU A 182 -22.78 -0.52 0.91
CA GLU A 182 -23.46 -1.43 -0.02
C GLU A 182 -23.34 -2.91 0.40
N PHE A 183 -22.64 -3.19 1.49
CA PHE A 183 -22.39 -4.54 1.98
C PHE A 183 -22.52 -4.60 3.51
N PRO A 184 -23.39 -5.45 4.09
CA PRO A 184 -23.35 -5.73 5.52
C PRO A 184 -22.13 -6.61 5.78
N PHE A 185 -20.93 -6.04 5.73
CA PHE A 185 -19.87 -6.54 6.58
C PHE A 185 -20.34 -6.21 8.00
N SER A 186 -21.11 -7.13 8.59
CA SER A 186 -21.11 -7.28 10.03
C SER A 186 -19.65 -7.55 10.34
N CYS A 187 -18.95 -6.50 10.71
CA CYS A 187 -17.62 -6.67 11.21
C CYS A 187 -17.74 -7.54 12.44
N ASN A 188 -17.48 -8.82 12.24
CA ASN A 188 -17.42 -9.78 13.30
C ASN A 188 -16.05 -9.51 13.91
N GLU A 189 -16.05 -8.96 15.12
CA GLU A 189 -14.85 -8.84 15.94
C GLU A 189 -14.15 -10.21 15.91
N LEU A 190 -12.96 -10.23 15.32
CA LEU A 190 -12.10 -11.39 15.45
C LEU A 190 -11.56 -11.38 16.88
N ASP A 191 -11.60 -12.54 17.53
CA ASP A 191 -11.07 -12.68 18.88
C ASP A 191 -9.57 -12.31 18.89
N GLY A 192 -9.27 -11.15 19.47
CA GLY A 192 -7.90 -10.73 19.78
C GLY A 192 -7.34 -9.65 18.85
N ASN A 193 -7.75 -8.39 19.08
CA ASN A 193 -7.12 -7.12 18.63
C ASN A 193 -5.62 -7.02 18.95
N GLN A 194 -4.84 -8.00 18.52
CA GLN A 194 -3.49 -8.30 18.95
C GLN A 194 -2.71 -8.86 17.78
N LEU A 195 -1.50 -8.36 17.61
CA LEU A 195 -0.57 -8.79 16.59
C LEU A 195 0.45 -9.71 17.27
N THR A 196 0.41 -11.00 16.95
CA THR A 196 1.19 -12.03 17.63
C THR A 196 2.40 -12.48 16.83
N THR A 197 2.45 -12.16 15.54
CA THR A 197 3.47 -12.63 14.61
C THR A 197 4.21 -11.45 13.99
N THR A 198 5.53 -11.55 13.88
CA THR A 198 6.33 -10.58 13.13
C THR A 198 5.98 -10.69 11.65
N PHE A 199 5.64 -9.58 11.00
CA PHE A 199 5.24 -9.57 9.60
C PHE A 199 6.38 -9.91 8.63
N PHE A 200 7.62 -9.98 9.10
CA PHE A 200 8.78 -10.38 8.32
C PHE A 200 9.84 -11.04 9.23
N PRO A 201 10.70 -11.95 8.72
CA PRO A 201 11.79 -12.52 9.52
C PRO A 201 12.71 -11.42 10.06
N THR A 202 12.77 -11.29 11.38
CA THR A 202 13.45 -10.15 12.04
C THR A 202 14.96 -10.19 11.88
N ASP A 203 15.55 -11.36 11.67
CA ASP A 203 16.97 -11.53 11.32
C ASP A 203 17.31 -10.90 9.97
N LEU A 204 16.35 -10.80 9.05
CA LEU A 204 16.52 -10.17 7.74
C LEU A 204 16.19 -8.67 7.74
N ILE A 205 15.60 -8.14 8.83
CA ILE A 205 15.36 -6.71 9.02
C ILE A 205 16.66 -6.03 9.47
N THR A 206 17.13 -5.05 8.69
CA THR A 206 18.34 -4.28 8.99
C THR A 206 18.05 -3.07 9.87
N ALA A 207 16.90 -2.41 9.65
CA ALA A 207 16.46 -1.26 10.42
C ALA A 207 14.96 -1.01 10.24
N ILE A 208 14.35 -0.36 11.22
CA ILE A 208 13.02 0.25 11.10
C ILE A 208 13.12 1.74 11.42
N GLU A 209 12.79 2.58 10.45
CA GLU A 209 12.59 4.02 10.65
C GLU A 209 11.20 4.27 11.24
N PRO A 210 11.07 5.16 12.24
CA PRO A 210 9.77 5.52 12.81
C PRO A 210 8.94 6.37 11.85
N MET A 211 7.65 6.50 12.16
CA MET A 211 6.76 7.46 11.53
C MET A 211 7.26 8.89 11.72
N GLY A 212 6.78 9.77 10.85
CA GLY A 212 6.96 11.20 10.95
C GLY A 212 8.13 11.75 10.14
N ARG A 213 8.72 10.94 9.26
CA ARG A 213 9.73 11.40 8.30
C ARG A 213 9.10 12.43 7.37
N THR A 214 9.87 13.45 7.00
CA THR A 214 9.50 14.43 5.98
C THR A 214 10.52 14.40 4.84
N SER A 215 10.04 14.29 3.60
CA SER A 215 10.81 14.27 2.36
C SER A 215 9.96 14.77 1.18
N PRO A 216 9.84 16.09 0.99
CA PRO A 216 9.10 16.70 -0.13
C PRO A 216 9.39 16.13 -1.51
N PHE A 217 10.63 15.73 -1.80
CA PHE A 217 10.99 15.09 -3.07
C PHE A 217 10.16 13.84 -3.39
N ASN A 218 9.75 13.10 -2.34
CA ASN A 218 8.90 11.91 -2.44
C ASN A 218 7.44 12.21 -2.07
N SER A 219 7.00 13.48 -2.20
CA SER A 219 5.66 13.94 -1.85
C SER A 219 5.28 13.84 -0.36
N HIS A 220 6.25 13.64 0.54
CA HIS A 220 6.03 13.58 1.99
C HIS A 220 6.44 14.90 2.67
N VAL A 221 5.74 16.00 2.39
CA VAL A 221 6.02 17.29 3.07
C VAL A 221 5.51 17.27 4.51
N THR A 222 4.35 16.66 4.73
CA THR A 222 3.84 16.36 6.07
C THR A 222 4.46 15.08 6.62
N PRO A 223 4.59 14.93 7.95
CA PRO A 223 5.14 13.73 8.58
C PRO A 223 4.45 12.45 8.09
N THR A 224 5.24 11.45 7.69
CA THR A 224 4.75 10.16 7.17
C THR A 224 3.98 9.36 8.22
N ASP A 225 2.88 8.75 7.82
CA ASP A 225 1.96 7.96 8.66
C ASP A 225 2.27 6.47 8.70
N HIS A 226 3.45 6.09 8.22
CA HIS A 226 3.95 4.73 8.17
C HIS A 226 5.43 4.69 8.57
N LEU A 227 5.85 3.54 9.06
CA LEU A 227 7.23 3.19 9.35
C LEU A 227 7.88 2.63 8.09
N TYR A 228 9.19 2.83 7.95
CA TYR A 228 9.97 2.21 6.87
C TYR A 228 10.75 1.03 7.39
N VAL A 229 10.43 -0.15 6.90
CA VAL A 229 11.16 -1.37 7.20
C VAL A 229 12.22 -1.57 6.12
N HIS A 230 13.47 -1.72 6.54
CA HIS A 230 14.61 -2.02 5.69
C HIS A 230 15.03 -3.47 5.86
N ARG A 231 15.43 -4.11 4.76
CA ARG A 231 15.88 -5.51 4.77
C ARG A 231 17.29 -5.67 4.23
N GLU A 232 17.90 -6.82 4.50
CA GLU A 232 19.08 -7.26 3.76
C GLU A 232 18.68 -7.57 2.32
N TYR A 233 19.34 -6.97 1.33
CA TYR A 233 18.99 -7.21 -0.08
C TYR A 233 19.30 -8.64 -0.56
N SER A 234 20.11 -9.39 0.19
CA SER A 234 20.32 -10.83 0.00
C SER A 234 19.20 -11.71 0.59
N ALA A 235 18.29 -11.14 1.40
CA ALA A 235 17.03 -11.78 1.73
C ALA A 235 16.25 -11.96 0.42
N GLY A 236 16.00 -13.21 0.05
CA GLY A 236 15.51 -13.60 -1.26
C GLY A 236 14.05 -13.20 -1.54
N ASN A 237 13.19 -14.22 -1.66
CA ASN A 237 11.78 -14.10 -2.06
C ASN A 237 10.83 -14.28 -0.86
N GLU A 238 11.24 -13.84 0.33
CA GLU A 238 10.46 -14.03 1.55
C GLU A 238 9.13 -13.27 1.49
N TYR A 239 8.12 -13.86 2.14
CA TYR A 239 6.81 -13.26 2.26
C TYR A 239 6.76 -12.28 3.43
N VAL A 240 6.09 -11.16 3.20
CA VAL A 240 5.42 -10.40 4.25
C VAL A 240 4.22 -11.22 4.71
N LEU A 241 4.10 -11.38 6.03
CA LEU A 241 3.12 -12.24 6.68
C LEU A 241 2.06 -11.42 7.41
N ALA A 242 0.88 -12.02 7.56
CA ALA A 242 -0.19 -11.53 8.41
C ALA A 242 0.29 -11.37 9.86
N PRO A 243 0.27 -10.16 10.45
CA PRO A 243 0.78 -9.94 11.80
C PRO A 243 -0.16 -10.48 12.89
N GLY A 244 -1.43 -10.67 12.56
CA GLY A 244 -2.49 -11.22 13.39
C GLY A 244 -3.60 -11.77 12.48
N ASP A 245 -4.59 -12.42 13.07
CA ASP A 245 -5.78 -12.83 12.32
C ASP A 245 -6.48 -11.61 11.73
N GLY A 246 -7.01 -11.73 10.52
CA GLY A 246 -7.67 -10.62 9.86
C GLY A 246 -8.09 -10.91 8.43
N TYR A 247 -8.78 -9.95 7.85
CA TYR A 247 -9.29 -10.02 6.49
C TYR A 247 -8.50 -9.08 5.59
N ILE A 248 -8.01 -9.57 4.45
CA ILE A 248 -7.60 -8.67 3.36
C ILE A 248 -8.88 -8.10 2.75
N VAL A 249 -9.00 -6.78 2.78
CA VAL A 249 -10.19 -6.04 2.30
C VAL A 249 -9.90 -5.16 1.10
N GLN A 250 -8.63 -4.86 0.83
CA GLN A 250 -8.23 -4.07 -0.33
C GLN A 250 -6.82 -4.45 -0.78
N VAL A 251 -6.65 -4.54 -2.10
CA VAL A 251 -5.36 -4.72 -2.77
C VAL A 251 -5.27 -3.71 -3.91
N ASP A 252 -4.38 -2.75 -3.81
CA ASP A 252 -4.08 -1.80 -4.88
C ASP A 252 -2.78 -2.19 -5.57
N ARG A 253 -2.71 -2.05 -6.89
CA ARG A 253 -1.44 -2.11 -7.62
C ARG A 253 -1.07 -0.73 -8.12
N ALA A 254 0.17 -0.31 -7.89
CA ALA A 254 0.70 0.94 -8.41
C ALA A 254 0.59 1.01 -9.95
N ARG A 255 0.61 2.24 -10.48
CA ARG A 255 0.57 2.48 -11.93
C ARG A 255 1.80 1.94 -12.65
N GLU A 256 2.92 1.87 -11.95
CA GLU A 256 4.19 1.33 -12.45
C GLU A 256 4.70 0.26 -11.49
N ASP A 257 5.23 -0.81 -12.06
CA ASP A 257 5.96 -1.83 -11.30
C ASP A 257 7.39 -1.34 -11.07
N SER A 258 7.99 -1.76 -9.96
CA SER A 258 9.29 -1.25 -9.52
C SER A 258 10.44 -2.22 -9.87
N PRO A 259 11.65 -1.74 -10.20
CA PRO A 259 12.79 -2.60 -10.52
C PRO A 259 13.27 -3.38 -9.30
N LEU A 260 13.31 -4.72 -9.39
CA LEU A 260 13.80 -5.59 -8.32
C LEU A 260 15.30 -5.40 -8.15
N SER A 261 15.67 -4.74 -7.05
CA SER A 261 17.03 -4.39 -6.68
C SER A 261 17.71 -3.43 -7.67
N ILE A 262 17.86 -2.19 -7.23
CA ILE A 262 18.74 -1.21 -7.86
C ILE A 262 20.22 -1.53 -7.62
N THR A 263 20.56 -2.58 -6.86
CA THR A 263 21.93 -3.02 -6.57
C THR A 263 22.17 -4.46 -7.04
N ASP A 264 23.38 -4.81 -7.47
CA ASP A 264 23.74 -6.21 -7.74
C ASP A 264 24.07 -6.99 -6.46
N ASP A 265 24.36 -8.28 -6.59
CA ASP A 265 24.74 -9.19 -5.49
C ASP A 265 26.02 -8.75 -4.73
N GLN A 266 26.71 -7.72 -5.21
CA GLN A 266 27.87 -7.10 -4.59
C GLN A 266 27.54 -5.74 -3.96
N GLY A 267 26.25 -5.36 -3.92
CA GLY A 267 25.77 -4.09 -3.39
C GLY A 267 25.98 -2.90 -4.32
N LYS A 268 26.37 -3.11 -5.58
CA LYS A 268 26.67 -2.02 -6.51
C LYS A 268 25.44 -1.58 -7.27
N PHE A 269 25.16 -0.28 -7.25
CA PHE A 269 24.03 0.33 -7.96
C PHE A 269 24.06 0.02 -9.48
N ARG A 270 23.01 -0.65 -9.98
CA ARG A 270 22.78 -1.06 -11.37
C ARG A 270 22.00 -0.01 -12.18
N GLY A 271 21.53 1.06 -11.55
CA GLY A 271 20.72 2.10 -12.20
C GLY A 271 19.22 1.78 -12.23
N GLU A 272 18.41 2.79 -12.57
CA GLU A 272 16.93 2.74 -12.66
C GLU A 272 16.39 1.78 -13.74
N GLN A 273 17.26 1.19 -14.56
CA GLN A 273 16.91 0.28 -15.66
C GLN A 273 16.99 -1.21 -15.26
N ALA A 274 17.18 -1.51 -13.98
CA ALA A 274 17.31 -2.87 -13.49
C ALA A 274 16.02 -3.68 -13.77
N LYS A 275 16.21 -4.88 -14.34
CA LYS A 275 15.17 -5.90 -14.53
C LYS A 275 15.58 -7.16 -13.76
N PRO A 276 14.62 -7.95 -13.26
CA PRO A 276 13.18 -7.88 -13.53
C PRO A 276 12.46 -6.74 -12.78
N LEU A 277 11.33 -6.29 -13.32
CA LEU A 277 10.39 -5.48 -12.56
C LEU A 277 9.57 -6.40 -11.67
N VAL A 278 9.28 -5.97 -10.45
CA VAL A 278 8.34 -6.62 -9.54
C VAL A 278 7.13 -5.73 -9.33
N PRO A 279 5.94 -6.33 -9.13
CA PRO A 279 4.77 -5.58 -8.75
C PRO A 279 5.02 -4.69 -7.51
N ASP A 280 4.24 -3.63 -7.42
CA ASP A 280 4.23 -2.74 -6.27
C ASP A 280 2.78 -2.64 -5.78
N TYR A 281 2.45 -3.45 -4.78
CA TYR A 281 1.13 -3.53 -4.18
C TYR A 281 1.06 -2.79 -2.86
N ARG A 282 -0.13 -2.26 -2.60
CA ARG A 282 -0.61 -1.86 -1.28
C ARG A 282 -1.70 -2.82 -0.85
N VAL A 283 -1.60 -3.36 0.35
CA VAL A 283 -2.61 -4.27 0.93
C VAL A 283 -3.13 -3.67 2.22
N VAL A 284 -4.46 -3.63 2.37
CA VAL A 284 -5.14 -3.26 3.62
C VAL A 284 -5.71 -4.53 4.24
N MET A 285 -5.28 -4.80 5.46
CA MET A 285 -5.77 -5.90 6.29
C MET A 285 -6.54 -5.35 7.48
N MET A 286 -7.72 -5.90 7.73
CA MET A 286 -8.61 -5.52 8.82
C MET A 286 -8.60 -6.63 9.86
N HIS A 287 -8.14 -6.32 11.07
CA HIS A 287 -8.07 -7.24 12.21
C HIS A 287 -9.35 -7.22 13.04
N SER A 288 -10.05 -6.09 13.05
CA SER A 288 -11.35 -5.92 13.69
C SER A 288 -12.09 -4.72 13.09
N CYS A 289 -13.17 -4.28 13.74
CA CYS A 289 -14.03 -3.22 13.23
C CYS A 289 -13.40 -1.84 13.30
N ALA A 290 -12.27 -1.75 13.99
CA ALA A 290 -11.52 -0.52 14.12
C ALA A 290 -10.03 -0.70 13.81
N LEU A 291 -9.46 -1.91 13.91
CA LEU A 291 -8.02 -2.11 13.77
C LEU A 291 -7.64 -2.57 12.36
N PHE A 292 -6.74 -1.83 11.71
CA PHE A 292 -6.25 -2.10 10.37
C PHE A 292 -4.73 -2.05 10.31
N THR A 293 -4.14 -2.88 9.45
CA THR A 293 -2.72 -2.80 9.06
C THR A 293 -2.63 -2.52 7.56
N ILE A 294 -1.71 -1.63 7.17
CA ILE A 294 -1.37 -1.40 5.77
C ILE A 294 0.08 -1.82 5.53
N PHE A 295 0.30 -2.47 4.39
CA PHE A 295 1.62 -2.69 3.82
C PHE A 295 1.68 -2.09 2.41
N ILE A 296 2.73 -1.33 2.08
CA ILE A 296 2.99 -0.77 0.73
C ILE A 296 4.38 -1.20 0.26
N HIS A 297 4.61 -1.19 -1.06
CA HIS A 297 5.82 -1.73 -1.68
C HIS A 297 5.94 -3.24 -1.53
N LEU A 298 4.80 -3.93 -1.58
CA LEU A 298 4.72 -5.38 -1.67
C LEU A 298 4.97 -5.86 -3.11
N GLY A 299 5.72 -6.94 -3.25
CA GLY A 299 5.97 -7.65 -4.49
C GLY A 299 4.84 -8.62 -4.86
N GLU A 300 5.17 -9.70 -5.56
CA GLU A 300 4.19 -10.72 -5.99
C GLU A 300 3.29 -11.19 -4.83
N LEU A 301 1.97 -11.18 -5.03
CA LEU A 301 0.99 -11.66 -4.04
C LEU A 301 1.21 -13.14 -3.74
N ALA A 302 0.88 -13.56 -2.52
CA ALA A 302 0.84 -14.98 -2.19
C ALA A 302 -0.30 -15.66 -2.98
N PRO A 303 -0.16 -16.96 -3.34
CA PRO A 303 -1.14 -17.63 -4.20
C PRO A 303 -2.59 -17.52 -3.71
N ALA A 304 -2.83 -17.65 -2.40
CA ALA A 304 -4.18 -17.51 -1.83
C ALA A 304 -4.74 -16.08 -1.99
N VAL A 305 -3.88 -15.06 -1.88
CA VAL A 305 -4.26 -13.65 -2.06
C VAL A 305 -4.54 -13.36 -3.53
N GLU A 306 -3.72 -13.87 -4.44
CA GLU A 306 -3.94 -13.75 -5.88
C GLU A 306 -5.20 -14.49 -6.34
N GLU A 307 -5.47 -15.69 -5.80
CA GLU A 307 -6.68 -16.45 -6.09
C GLU A 307 -7.95 -15.71 -5.63
N ALA A 308 -7.93 -15.12 -4.43
CA ALA A 308 -9.07 -14.37 -3.90
C ALA A 308 -9.29 -13.01 -4.58
N SER A 309 -8.20 -12.28 -4.87
CA SER A 309 -8.29 -10.96 -5.50
C SER A 309 -8.44 -11.01 -7.01
N GLY A 310 -8.07 -12.13 -7.64
CA GLY A 310 -7.85 -12.21 -9.07
C GLY A 310 -6.72 -11.28 -9.55
N PRO A 311 -6.49 -11.18 -10.87
CA PRO A 311 -5.47 -10.31 -11.41
C PRO A 311 -5.78 -8.82 -11.16
N VAL A 312 -5.00 -8.18 -10.28
CA VAL A 312 -5.07 -6.73 -10.08
C VAL A 312 -4.16 -6.03 -11.10
N LEU A 313 -4.78 -5.36 -12.07
CA LEU A 313 -4.07 -4.61 -13.11
C LEU A 313 -3.39 -3.36 -12.53
N ARG A 314 -2.35 -2.85 -13.20
CA ARG A 314 -1.64 -1.63 -12.77
C ARG A 314 -2.58 -0.43 -12.65
N GLY A 315 -2.43 0.33 -11.57
CA GLY A 315 -3.29 1.47 -11.24
C GLY A 315 -4.74 1.10 -10.97
N LYS A 316 -5.03 -0.18 -10.69
CA LYS A 316 -6.35 -0.68 -10.31
C LYS A 316 -6.31 -1.22 -8.88
N THR A 317 -7.51 -1.37 -8.36
CA THR A 317 -7.78 -1.80 -7.01
C THR A 317 -8.77 -2.95 -7.04
N TRP A 318 -8.47 -3.99 -6.29
CA TRP A 318 -9.45 -4.95 -5.82
C TRP A 318 -9.90 -4.54 -4.41
N MET A 319 -11.20 -4.65 -4.14
CA MET A 319 -11.79 -4.43 -2.82
C MET A 319 -12.79 -5.56 -2.54
N ALA A 320 -12.87 -5.95 -1.27
CA ALA A 320 -13.96 -6.79 -0.80
C ALA A 320 -15.30 -6.04 -0.92
N GLY A 321 -16.37 -6.78 -1.21
CA GLY A 321 -17.72 -6.26 -1.43
C GLY A 321 -18.74 -7.37 -1.67
N TYR A 322 -19.92 -7.04 -2.21
CA TYR A 322 -21.03 -8.00 -2.39
C TYR A 322 -20.67 -9.21 -3.26
N ASP A 323 -19.85 -9.01 -4.29
CA ASP A 323 -19.44 -10.03 -5.26
C ASP A 323 -18.02 -10.58 -5.00
N ARG A 324 -17.36 -10.08 -3.96
CA ARG A 324 -15.94 -10.33 -3.67
C ARG A 324 -15.75 -10.50 -2.17
N GLU A 325 -15.71 -11.74 -1.72
CA GLU A 325 -15.52 -12.03 -0.29
C GLU A 325 -14.15 -11.53 0.19
N PRO A 326 -14.08 -10.94 1.41
CA PRO A 326 -12.80 -10.63 2.03
C PRO A 326 -12.04 -11.93 2.33
N LEU A 327 -10.71 -11.93 2.11
CA LEU A 327 -9.88 -13.11 2.36
C LEU A 327 -9.44 -13.15 3.83
N LEU A 328 -9.91 -14.16 4.56
CA LEU A 328 -9.43 -14.43 5.92
C LEU A 328 -8.02 -15.02 5.89
N LEU A 329 -7.10 -14.37 6.61
CA LEU A 329 -5.76 -14.87 6.92
C LEU A 329 -5.61 -15.07 8.43
N LYS A 330 -4.87 -16.11 8.80
CA LYS A 330 -4.38 -16.33 10.16
C LYS A 330 -3.04 -15.67 10.37
N ALA A 331 -2.72 -15.35 11.63
CA ALA A 331 -1.41 -14.82 11.99
C ALA A 331 -0.28 -15.73 11.45
N GLY A 332 0.64 -15.16 10.69
CA GLY A 332 1.74 -15.87 10.02
C GLY A 332 1.45 -16.36 8.61
N ASP A 333 0.22 -16.25 8.11
CA ASP A 333 -0.08 -16.58 6.72
C ASP A 333 0.58 -15.58 5.75
N PRO A 334 1.05 -16.03 4.57
CA PRO A 334 1.71 -15.17 3.60
C PRO A 334 0.73 -14.21 2.90
N ILE A 335 1.11 -12.93 2.81
CA ILE A 335 0.34 -11.89 2.10
C ILE A 335 0.90 -11.69 0.69
N ALA A 336 2.18 -11.32 0.60
CA ALA A 336 2.88 -11.01 -0.63
C ALA A 336 4.38 -11.05 -0.39
N ARG A 337 5.19 -11.22 -1.43
CA ARG A 337 6.64 -11.10 -1.32
C ARG A 337 7.01 -9.68 -0.92
N TYR A 338 8.15 -9.52 -0.27
CA TYR A 338 8.73 -8.19 -0.09
C TYR A 338 9.09 -7.61 -1.46
N GLY A 339 8.63 -6.39 -1.77
CA GLY A 339 8.87 -5.73 -3.05
C GLY A 339 10.31 -5.23 -3.22
N SER A 340 10.50 -4.28 -4.13
CA SER A 340 11.83 -3.79 -4.49
C SER A 340 12.41 -2.72 -3.55
N GLN A 341 11.55 -2.02 -2.81
CA GLN A 341 11.91 -0.89 -1.96
C GLN A 341 11.89 -1.31 -0.48
N ASN A 342 12.10 -0.37 0.43
CA ASN A 342 11.67 -0.54 1.82
C ASN A 342 10.16 -0.81 1.89
N LEU A 343 9.73 -1.57 2.89
CA LEU A 343 8.31 -1.88 3.10
C LEU A 343 7.73 -0.79 3.99
N ASP A 344 6.66 -0.16 3.54
CA ASP A 344 5.93 0.78 4.38
C ASP A 344 4.93 -0.01 5.22
N TRP A 345 4.94 0.26 6.52
CA TRP A 345 4.10 -0.45 7.48
C TRP A 345 3.41 0.55 8.41
N SER A 346 2.08 0.51 8.46
CA SER A 346 1.28 1.33 9.38
C SER A 346 0.14 0.54 10.01
N VAL A 347 -0.29 0.99 11.19
CA VAL A 347 -1.47 0.47 11.89
C VAL A 347 -2.40 1.63 12.18
N HIS A 348 -3.69 1.41 11.98
CA HIS A 348 -4.74 2.41 12.16
C HIS A 348 -5.82 1.86 13.08
N ASP A 349 -6.25 2.68 14.04
CA ASP A 349 -7.37 2.41 14.92
C ASP A 349 -8.47 3.44 14.70
N ALA A 350 -9.57 3.01 14.08
CA ALA A 350 -10.72 3.85 13.76
C ALA A 350 -11.45 4.40 15.00
N ASN A 351 -11.17 3.87 16.19
CA ASN A 351 -11.67 4.42 17.46
C ASN A 351 -10.82 5.61 17.95
N THR A 352 -9.58 5.72 17.49
CA THR A 352 -8.64 6.75 17.89
C THR A 352 -8.63 7.89 16.88
N VAL A 353 -8.63 9.14 17.34
CA VAL A 353 -8.35 10.31 16.48
C VAL A 353 -7.17 11.05 17.10
N LEU A 354 -6.13 11.28 16.30
CA LEU A 354 -4.94 12.01 16.73
C LEU A 354 -5.28 13.49 17.02
N GLU A 355 -5.15 13.88 18.29
CA GLU A 355 -5.55 15.21 18.77
C GLU A 355 -4.59 16.33 18.36
N GLY A 356 -3.37 16.01 17.94
CA GLY A 356 -2.38 16.98 17.47
C GLY A 356 -2.56 17.41 16.02
N PHE A 357 -3.66 17.05 15.36
CA PHE A 357 -4.07 17.66 14.09
C PHE A 357 -5.14 18.71 14.40
N VAL A 358 -4.77 19.99 14.28
CA VAL A 358 -5.68 21.10 14.64
C VAL A 358 -6.81 21.29 13.62
N ALA A 359 -6.62 20.79 12.39
CA ALA A 359 -7.59 20.82 11.30
C ALA A 359 -7.70 19.42 10.63
N PRO A 360 -8.33 18.43 11.31
CA PRO A 360 -8.38 17.05 10.82
C PRO A 360 -9.12 16.91 9.48
N ASP A 361 -10.11 17.76 9.20
CA ASP A 361 -10.85 17.78 7.93
C ASP A 361 -9.95 18.04 6.69
N ARG A 362 -8.72 18.52 6.89
CA ARG A 362 -7.73 18.67 5.82
C ARG A 362 -7.24 17.35 5.24
N TYR A 363 -7.43 16.25 5.97
CA TYR A 363 -6.95 14.93 5.60
C TYR A 363 -8.07 14.04 5.04
N GLU A 364 -9.18 14.60 4.57
CA GLU A 364 -10.33 13.80 4.08
C GLU A 364 -9.97 12.84 2.94
N ASP A 365 -9.07 13.24 2.03
CA ASP A 365 -8.56 12.39 0.94
C ASP A 365 -7.64 11.26 1.44
N GLU A 366 -7.06 11.42 2.64
CA GLU A 366 -6.26 10.42 3.35
C GLU A 366 -6.86 10.13 4.73
N ARG A 367 -8.19 9.95 4.84
CA ARG A 367 -8.89 9.99 6.14
C ARG A 367 -8.36 9.00 7.20
N PHE A 368 -7.70 7.91 6.80
CA PHE A 368 -7.06 6.95 7.71
C PHE A 368 -5.88 7.55 8.49
N LYS A 369 -5.27 8.63 7.97
CA LYS A 369 -4.07 9.27 8.52
C LYS A 369 -4.28 9.83 9.92
N ILE A 370 -5.46 10.38 10.20
CA ILE A 370 -5.80 10.88 11.55
C ILE A 370 -6.06 9.75 12.56
N HIS A 371 -6.15 8.50 12.08
CA HIS A 371 -6.36 7.29 12.87
C HIS A 371 -5.08 6.45 13.02
N THR A 372 -3.95 6.93 12.50
CA THR A 372 -2.66 6.26 12.62
C THR A 372 -2.22 6.19 14.08
N VAL A 373 -1.76 5.01 14.51
CA VAL A 373 -1.41 4.73 15.90
C VAL A 373 -0.06 4.02 16.00
N ASP A 374 0.56 4.07 17.18
CA ASP A 374 1.78 3.28 17.45
C ASP A 374 1.47 1.78 17.27
N PRO A 375 2.06 1.08 16.28
CA PRO A 375 1.76 -0.33 16.03
C PRO A 375 2.13 -1.23 17.21
N PHE A 376 3.14 -0.86 17.99
CA PHE A 376 3.68 -1.68 19.07
C PHE A 376 2.73 -1.82 20.25
N GLN A 377 1.67 -1.00 20.35
CA GLN A 377 0.65 -1.19 21.39
C GLN A 377 -0.23 -2.43 21.15
N PHE A 378 -0.34 -2.87 19.90
CA PHE A 378 -1.12 -4.06 19.52
C PHE A 378 -0.27 -5.33 19.46
N TYR A 379 1.05 -5.18 19.32
CA TYR A 379 1.97 -6.31 19.29
C TYR A 379 2.14 -6.98 20.66
N ARG A 380 2.11 -8.32 20.68
CA ARG A 380 2.41 -9.14 21.85
C ARG A 380 3.85 -9.64 21.84
N GLU A 381 4.35 -9.98 23.02
CA GLU A 381 5.65 -10.62 23.15
C GLU A 381 5.60 -12.07 22.62
N PRO A 382 6.66 -12.58 21.99
CA PRO A 382 7.98 -11.94 21.80
C PRO A 382 8.10 -11.07 20.55
N ALA A 383 7.07 -11.03 19.69
CA ALA A 383 7.12 -10.31 18.41
C ALA A 383 7.35 -8.80 18.59
N ARG A 384 6.73 -8.21 19.62
CA ARG A 384 6.91 -6.80 19.97
C ARG A 384 8.37 -6.45 20.24
N ALA A 385 9.03 -7.15 21.16
CA ALA A 385 10.43 -6.91 21.48
C ALA A 385 11.35 -7.14 20.26
N ALA A 386 11.08 -8.18 19.47
CA ALA A 386 11.89 -8.51 18.29
C ALA A 386 11.86 -7.40 17.22
N LEU A 387 10.71 -6.74 17.02
CA LEU A 387 10.59 -5.61 16.10
C LEU A 387 11.14 -4.31 16.71
N LEU A 388 10.90 -4.05 18.01
CA LEU A 388 11.45 -2.88 18.71
C LEU A 388 12.98 -2.85 18.76
N ASP A 389 13.63 -4.02 18.76
CA ASP A 389 15.08 -4.16 18.67
C ASP A 389 15.64 -3.57 17.36
N LYS A 390 14.83 -3.56 16.29
CA LYS A 390 15.20 -3.01 14.97
C LYS A 390 14.92 -1.52 14.81
N MET A 391 14.21 -0.90 15.76
CA MET A 391 13.85 0.51 15.69
C MET A 391 15.07 1.42 15.84
N LEU A 392 15.26 2.32 14.87
CA LEU A 392 16.36 3.29 14.89
C LEU A 392 16.19 4.33 16.00
N ARG A 393 14.97 4.83 16.19
CA ARG A 393 14.63 5.78 17.25
C ARG A 393 14.69 5.12 18.62
N GLN A 394 15.28 5.82 19.59
CA GLN A 394 15.35 5.40 21.00
C GLN A 394 14.45 6.23 21.92
N ALA A 395 14.12 7.46 21.53
CA ALA A 395 13.22 8.34 22.30
C ALA A 395 11.76 7.92 22.13
N GLU A 396 10.96 8.08 23.18
CA GLU A 396 9.51 7.85 23.07
C GLU A 396 8.81 9.00 22.31
N PRO A 397 7.67 8.72 21.63
CA PRO A 397 7.19 7.38 21.28
C PRO A 397 8.17 6.67 20.32
N ARG A 398 8.49 5.39 20.57
CA ARG A 398 9.45 4.65 19.74
C ARG A 398 9.07 4.63 18.27
N ALA A 399 7.79 4.46 17.95
CA ALA A 399 7.25 4.45 16.60
C ALA A 399 7.19 5.85 15.94
N GLY A 400 7.52 6.91 16.65
CA GLY A 400 7.39 8.29 16.16
C GLY A 400 5.97 8.85 16.31
N LYS A 401 5.77 10.03 15.75
CA LYS A 401 4.52 10.83 15.82
C LYS A 401 4.35 11.64 14.54
N ILE A 402 3.11 11.94 14.16
CA ILE A 402 2.78 12.69 12.93
C ILE A 402 1.99 13.99 13.14
N ASP A 403 1.35 14.13 14.30
CA ASP A 403 0.40 15.19 14.63
C ASP A 403 1.04 16.22 15.60
N TYR A 404 1.94 17.05 15.06
CA TYR A 404 2.70 18.03 15.87
C TYR A 404 1.99 19.38 16.05
N ASP A 405 0.80 19.58 15.50
CA ASP A 405 0.14 20.86 15.57
C ASP A 405 -0.19 21.23 17.02
N ILE A 406 0.08 22.48 17.38
CA ILE A 406 -0.39 23.08 18.62
C ILE A 406 -1.19 24.34 18.26
N GLU A 407 -2.44 24.41 18.73
CA GLU A 407 -3.33 25.55 18.46
C GLU A 407 -2.67 26.88 18.86
N GLY A 408 -2.79 27.89 18.01
CA GLY A 408 -2.16 29.20 18.20
C GLY A 408 -0.62 29.24 18.13
N ARG A 409 0.05 28.12 17.75
CA ARG A 409 1.52 28.03 17.58
C ARG A 409 1.91 27.71 16.14
N ILE A 410 3.15 28.03 15.77
CA ILE A 410 3.66 27.78 14.41
C ILE A 410 4.06 26.32 14.16
N ILE A 411 4.28 25.51 15.20
CA ILE A 411 4.57 24.08 15.05
C ILE A 411 3.37 23.37 14.40
N GLY A 412 3.67 22.43 13.50
CA GLY A 412 2.68 21.60 12.80
C GLY A 412 2.72 21.72 11.29
N ASN A 413 1.64 21.21 10.68
CA ASN A 413 1.41 21.19 9.24
C ASN A 413 0.62 22.43 8.79
N TRP A 414 0.98 22.94 7.61
CA TRP A 414 0.47 24.18 7.05
C TRP A 414 0.24 24.05 5.55
N PHE A 415 -0.87 24.61 5.06
CA PHE A 415 -1.29 24.52 3.67
C PHE A 415 -1.43 25.91 3.07
N LEU A 416 -0.95 26.10 1.85
CA LEU A 416 -0.94 27.39 1.18
C LEU A 416 -2.37 27.97 1.11
N GLU A 417 -2.52 29.24 1.50
CA GLU A 417 -3.83 29.87 1.49
C GLU A 417 -4.34 30.08 0.05
N GLY A 418 -5.60 29.69 -0.19
CA GLY A 418 -6.23 29.79 -1.51
C GLY A 418 -6.04 28.56 -2.40
N THR A 419 -5.40 27.48 -1.91
CA THR A 419 -5.34 26.20 -2.61
C THR A 419 -6.35 25.20 -2.05
N ASN A 420 -6.84 24.32 -2.94
CA ASN A 420 -7.90 23.36 -2.63
C ASN A 420 -7.44 21.90 -2.76
N ASP A 421 -6.25 21.63 -3.29
CA ASP A 421 -5.70 20.28 -3.39
C ASP A 421 -4.85 20.01 -2.15
N PRO A 422 -5.35 19.20 -1.18
CA PRO A 422 -4.60 18.90 0.02
C PRO A 422 -3.42 17.95 -0.26
N LEU A 423 -3.37 17.28 -1.42
CA LEU A 423 -2.33 16.33 -1.80
C LEU A 423 -1.20 16.96 -2.64
N ASP A 424 -1.39 18.19 -3.13
CA ASP A 424 -0.33 18.90 -3.85
C ASP A 424 0.78 19.30 -2.88
N ALA A 425 1.85 18.50 -2.89
CA ALA A 425 3.06 18.73 -2.10
C ALA A 425 3.58 20.17 -2.24
N GLN A 426 3.49 20.81 -3.42
CA GLN A 426 3.97 22.19 -3.62
C GLN A 426 3.23 23.22 -2.77
N THR A 427 2.07 22.86 -2.23
CA THR A 427 1.24 23.74 -1.39
C THR A 427 1.41 23.47 0.10
N GLN A 428 2.21 22.47 0.49
CA GLN A 428 2.41 22.06 1.87
C GLN A 428 3.68 22.65 2.48
N LEU A 429 3.66 22.78 3.81
CA LEU A 429 4.76 23.19 4.66
C LEU A 429 4.59 22.51 6.02
N SER A 430 5.69 22.06 6.62
CA SER A 430 5.67 21.49 7.97
C SER A 430 6.82 22.05 8.80
N ILE A 431 6.52 22.45 10.03
CA ILE A 431 7.51 22.87 11.03
C ILE A 431 7.36 21.88 12.19
N VAL A 432 8.28 20.91 12.28
CA VAL A 432 8.15 19.72 13.13
C VAL A 432 9.49 19.31 13.72
N TYR A 433 9.50 18.33 14.63
CA TYR A 433 10.74 17.79 15.17
C TYR A 433 11.28 16.61 14.33
N GLY A 434 12.54 16.25 14.56
CA GLY A 434 13.18 15.09 13.98
C GLY A 434 12.45 13.79 14.34
N TYR A 435 12.30 12.91 13.35
CA TYR A 435 11.54 11.68 13.47
C TYR A 435 12.34 10.58 14.18
N ILE A 436 13.68 10.63 14.19
CA ILE A 436 14.58 9.74 14.94
C ILE A 436 15.09 10.43 16.22
N ASP A 437 15.64 11.64 16.10
CA ASP A 437 16.09 12.51 17.17
C ASP A 437 15.14 13.71 17.32
N PRO A 438 14.19 13.67 18.29
CA PRO A 438 13.21 14.72 18.47
C PRO A 438 13.79 16.03 19.01
N THR A 439 15.09 16.09 19.33
CA THR A 439 15.74 17.35 19.70
C THR A 439 16.10 18.22 18.51
N GLN A 440 16.08 17.64 17.30
CA GLN A 440 16.33 18.36 16.06
C GLN A 440 15.05 19.01 15.53
N LEU A 441 15.16 20.25 15.03
CA LEU A 441 14.08 20.91 14.34
C LEU A 441 14.15 20.63 12.83
N ARG A 442 12.97 20.49 12.21
CA ARG A 442 12.77 20.28 10.78
C ARG A 442 11.82 21.32 10.23
N ILE A 443 12.23 21.91 9.11
CA ILE A 443 11.36 22.73 8.28
C ILE A 443 11.29 22.05 6.93
N SER A 444 10.13 21.44 6.65
CA SER A 444 9.86 20.73 5.41
C SER A 444 9.01 21.59 4.49
N ILE A 445 9.52 21.88 3.30
CA ILE A 445 8.92 22.83 2.38
C ILE A 445 8.68 22.14 1.07
N GLY A 446 7.41 22.06 0.66
CA GLY A 446 7.05 21.42 -0.59
C GLY A 446 7.28 22.28 -1.82
N ALA A 447 7.09 23.60 -1.69
CA ALA A 447 7.30 24.53 -2.79
C ALA A 447 8.79 24.67 -3.14
N ASP A 448 9.10 24.82 -4.43
CA ASP A 448 10.40 25.34 -4.85
C ASP A 448 10.58 26.79 -4.35
N MET A 449 11.54 26.96 -3.43
CA MET A 449 11.90 28.24 -2.82
C MET A 449 13.22 28.82 -3.37
N GLY A 450 13.81 28.20 -4.40
CA GLY A 450 15.07 28.63 -5.00
C GLY A 450 16.31 28.30 -4.16
N ILE A 451 16.22 27.31 -3.26
CA ILE A 451 17.39 26.71 -2.61
C ILE A 451 18.03 25.75 -3.62
N ASP A 452 19.34 25.88 -3.85
CA ASP A 452 20.06 24.98 -4.75
C ASP A 452 20.17 23.58 -4.11
N ASP A 453 19.52 22.59 -4.74
CA ASP A 453 19.47 21.19 -4.28
C ASP A 453 20.87 20.57 -4.13
N SER A 454 21.87 21.07 -4.87
CA SER A 454 23.25 20.56 -4.76
C SER A 454 23.92 20.90 -3.42
N LEU A 455 23.38 21.87 -2.67
CA LEU A 455 23.90 22.28 -1.37
C LEU A 455 23.53 21.33 -0.23
N CYS A 456 22.51 20.48 -0.43
CA CYS A 456 22.12 19.50 0.57
C CYS A 456 21.55 18.23 -0.05
N GLY A 457 22.43 17.26 -0.31
CA GLY A 457 22.07 15.94 -0.82
C GLY A 457 20.92 15.27 -0.05
N PRO A 458 20.98 15.14 1.29
CA PRO A 458 19.95 14.42 2.04
C PRO A 458 18.74 15.27 2.46
N CYS A 459 18.69 16.57 2.12
CA CYS A 459 17.59 17.42 2.59
C CYS A 459 16.28 17.10 1.88
N PHE A 460 16.30 16.96 0.55
CA PHE A 460 15.10 16.64 -0.25
C PHE A 460 13.88 17.54 0.06
N GLY A 461 14.12 18.84 0.35
CA GLY A 461 13.12 19.82 0.79
C GLY A 461 12.84 19.84 2.31
N SER A 462 13.47 18.96 3.09
CA SER A 462 13.39 18.89 4.55
C SER A 462 14.72 19.33 5.19
N TYR A 463 14.76 20.56 5.68
CA TYR A 463 15.98 21.23 6.14
C TYR A 463 16.18 21.14 7.65
N GLY A 464 17.45 21.20 8.06
CA GLY A 464 17.81 21.41 9.46
C GLY A 464 17.71 22.88 9.84
N VAL A 465 17.75 23.19 11.14
CA VAL A 465 17.73 24.57 11.64
C VAL A 465 18.93 24.81 12.54
N ARG A 466 19.66 25.90 12.31
CA ARG A 466 20.82 26.25 13.14
C ARG A 466 20.39 26.42 14.60
N GLY A 467 21.05 25.70 15.49
CA GLY A 467 20.83 25.79 16.94
C GLY A 467 19.50 25.23 17.44
N ASN A 468 18.63 24.70 16.56
CA ASN A 468 17.28 24.20 16.91
C ASN A 468 16.43 25.22 17.71
N GLU A 469 16.65 26.51 17.49
CA GLU A 469 16.01 27.59 18.24
C GLU A 469 15.52 28.71 17.31
N PRO A 470 14.48 29.48 17.72
CA PRO A 470 13.63 29.24 18.89
C PRO A 470 12.67 28.04 18.71
N ASP A 471 12.21 27.42 19.81
CA ASP A 471 11.28 26.29 19.73
C ASP A 471 9.91 26.69 19.13
N PRO A 472 9.48 26.15 17.98
CA PRO A 472 8.24 26.54 17.31
C PRO A 472 6.98 26.26 18.12
N ALA A 473 7.02 25.31 19.07
CA ALA A 473 5.90 25.07 19.99
C ALA A 473 5.62 26.25 20.92
N ASN A 474 6.59 27.14 21.11
CA ASN A 474 6.47 28.32 21.98
C ASN A 474 6.16 29.61 21.22
N ILE A 475 6.03 29.56 19.89
CA ILE A 475 5.90 30.75 19.04
C ILE A 475 4.45 30.91 18.60
N GLY A 476 3.80 31.93 19.12
CA GLY A 476 2.45 32.35 18.72
C GLY A 476 2.41 33.80 18.26
N VAL A 477 1.22 34.40 18.19
CA VAL A 477 1.00 35.77 17.67
C VAL A 477 1.91 36.81 18.34
N GLY A 478 2.08 36.73 19.66
CA GLY A 478 2.87 37.70 20.43
C GLY A 478 4.38 37.72 20.13
N ALA A 479 4.91 36.70 19.45
CA ALA A 479 6.33 36.64 19.09
C ALA A 479 6.69 37.58 17.92
N GLY A 480 5.72 37.99 17.10
CA GLY A 480 5.97 38.78 15.90
C GLY A 480 6.75 37.99 14.84
N LEU A 481 7.66 38.67 14.13
CA LEU A 481 8.52 38.04 13.13
C LEU A 481 9.60 37.18 13.81
N VAL A 482 9.63 35.90 13.45
CA VAL A 482 10.69 34.96 13.81
C VAL A 482 11.49 34.59 12.57
N LYS A 483 12.79 34.38 12.75
CA LYS A 483 13.70 33.93 11.69
C LYS A 483 14.43 32.68 12.13
N TYR A 484 14.53 31.73 11.22
CA TYR A 484 15.33 30.52 11.34
C TYR A 484 16.38 30.50 10.25
N GLU A 485 17.58 30.04 10.56
CA GLU A 485 18.58 29.77 9.53
C GLU A 485 18.44 28.32 9.09
N LEU A 486 18.08 28.12 7.83
CA LEU A 486 17.99 26.81 7.22
C LEU A 486 19.39 26.28 6.96
N MET A 487 19.62 25.04 7.38
CA MET A 487 20.91 24.38 7.31
C MET A 487 20.78 23.09 6.50
N SER A 488 21.89 22.69 5.87
CA SER A 488 22.03 21.34 5.33
C SER A 488 21.85 20.29 6.43
N ARG A 489 21.74 19.04 5.99
CA ARG A 489 21.75 17.86 6.85
C ARG A 489 22.89 16.95 6.41
N ASP A 490 23.39 16.18 7.35
CA ASP A 490 24.39 15.16 7.08
C ASP A 490 23.75 13.78 7.14
N GLU A 491 24.41 12.79 6.55
CA GLU A 491 24.13 11.38 6.82
C GLU A 491 25.07 10.89 7.93
N GLU A 492 24.52 10.49 9.07
CA GLU A 492 25.31 9.94 10.17
C GLU A 492 25.71 8.48 9.91
N ARG A 493 24.77 7.72 9.36
CA ARG A 493 24.89 6.32 8.96
C ARG A 493 23.70 5.96 8.06
N ALA A 494 23.73 4.76 7.49
CA ALA A 494 22.62 4.26 6.69
C ALA A 494 21.27 4.49 7.41
N TRP A 495 20.34 5.10 6.67
CA TRP A 495 18.97 5.43 7.10
C TRP A 495 18.84 6.52 8.17
N VAL A 496 19.95 7.14 8.61
CA VAL A 496 19.94 8.19 9.64
C VAL A 496 20.66 9.42 9.11
N SER A 497 19.88 10.44 8.76
CA SER A 497 20.36 11.70 8.20
C SER A 497 19.86 12.93 8.94
N GLU A 498 19.75 12.86 10.26
CA GLU A 498 19.05 13.85 11.09
C GLU A 498 19.96 14.96 11.64
N ARG A 499 21.27 14.81 11.56
CA ARG A 499 22.20 15.81 12.07
C ARG A 499 22.16 17.04 11.18
N VAL A 500 22.03 18.19 11.82
CA VAL A 500 22.20 19.49 11.18
C VAL A 500 23.65 19.61 10.71
N GLY A 501 23.86 19.86 9.42
CA GLY A 501 25.17 20.04 8.81
C GLY A 501 25.63 21.50 8.86
N ASP A 502 26.80 21.75 8.29
CA ASP A 502 27.51 23.03 8.41
C ASP A 502 27.19 24.05 7.29
N THR A 503 26.46 23.65 6.25
CA THR A 503 26.16 24.54 5.11
C THR A 503 24.89 25.34 5.37
N SER A 504 25.00 26.67 5.39
CA SER A 504 23.85 27.57 5.45
C SER A 504 23.15 27.64 4.10
N LEU A 505 21.83 27.48 4.09
CA LEU A 505 20.99 27.44 2.89
C LEU A 505 20.18 28.74 2.71
N GLY A 506 19.98 29.50 3.80
CA GLY A 506 19.30 30.79 3.77
C GLY A 506 18.43 31.04 4.99
N ALA A 507 17.68 32.13 4.95
CA ALA A 507 16.79 32.53 6.03
C ALA A 507 15.35 32.09 5.76
N PHE A 508 14.72 31.43 6.74
CA PHE A 508 13.29 31.15 6.77
C PHE A 508 12.62 32.11 7.75
N LEU A 509 11.70 32.92 7.26
CA LEU A 509 10.93 33.89 8.03
C LEU A 509 9.54 33.34 8.27
N VAL A 510 9.05 33.47 9.50
CA VAL A 510 7.70 33.06 9.87
C VAL A 510 7.09 34.02 10.88
N GLN A 511 5.79 34.28 10.72
CA GLN A 511 5.02 35.05 11.67
C GLN A 511 3.63 34.44 11.81
N HIS A 512 3.23 34.14 13.05
CA HIS A 512 1.86 33.75 13.34
C HIS A 512 0.93 34.96 13.27
N LEU A 513 -0.07 34.91 12.39
CA LEU A 513 -0.99 36.03 12.13
C LEU A 513 -2.27 35.97 12.99
N GLY A 514 -2.51 34.83 13.66
CA GLY A 514 -3.80 34.53 14.30
C GLY A 514 -4.68 33.72 13.37
N ASP A 515 -5.84 33.28 13.86
CA ASP A 515 -6.86 32.57 13.07
C ASP A 515 -6.31 31.41 12.22
N ARG A 516 -5.40 30.62 12.80
CA ARG A 516 -4.72 29.50 12.10
C ARG A 516 -4.06 29.91 10.79
N ARG A 517 -3.44 31.10 10.75
CA ARG A 517 -2.65 31.60 9.62
C ARG A 517 -1.22 31.94 10.04
N ILE A 518 -0.27 31.63 9.16
CA ILE A 518 1.12 32.07 9.24
C ILE A 518 1.52 32.75 7.94
N ARG A 519 2.40 33.77 8.04
CA ARG A 519 3.11 34.33 6.90
C ARG A 519 4.51 33.74 6.86
N VAL A 520 4.94 33.28 5.68
CA VAL A 520 6.22 32.59 5.49
C VAL A 520 6.96 33.14 4.28
N GLU A 521 8.28 33.23 4.38
CA GLU A 521 9.16 33.51 3.25
C GLU A 521 10.50 32.81 3.45
N VAL A 522 11.06 32.27 2.37
CA VAL A 522 12.43 31.76 2.34
C VAL A 522 13.26 32.70 1.48
N ILE A 523 14.42 33.08 1.99
CA ILE A 523 15.40 33.92 1.29
C ILE A 523 16.71 33.13 1.16
N PRO A 524 16.91 32.41 0.04
CA PRO A 524 18.08 31.56 -0.16
C PRO A 524 19.40 32.33 -0.06
N GLY A 525 20.41 31.70 0.53
CA GLY A 525 21.78 32.22 0.60
C GLY A 525 21.97 33.50 1.43
N LYS A 526 20.96 33.91 2.21
CA LYS A 526 21.03 35.09 3.10
C LYS A 526 21.14 34.68 4.57
N SER A 527 22.00 35.38 5.31
CA SER A 527 22.06 35.25 6.78
C SER A 527 20.88 35.97 7.44
N LEU A 528 20.66 35.71 8.73
CA LEU A 528 19.54 36.31 9.48
C LEU A 528 19.69 37.83 9.68
N GLU A 529 20.93 38.34 9.70
CA GLU A 529 21.28 39.75 9.84
C GLU A 529 21.04 40.53 8.54
N GLU A 530 21.21 39.88 7.38
CA GLU A 530 20.99 40.49 6.07
C GLU A 530 19.50 40.69 5.75
N VAL A 531 18.60 40.00 6.47
CA VAL A 531 17.16 40.06 6.23
C VAL A 531 16.49 40.94 7.27
N SER A 532 15.87 42.04 6.86
CA SER A 532 15.15 42.95 7.78
C SER A 532 13.71 42.52 8.08
N GLY A 533 13.06 41.83 7.14
CA GLY A 533 11.67 41.38 7.26
C GLY A 533 11.14 40.76 5.98
N PHE A 534 9.83 40.53 5.94
CA PHE A 534 9.15 40.01 4.75
C PHE A 534 9.24 40.97 3.57
N SER A 535 9.34 40.41 2.37
CA SER A 535 9.12 41.08 1.10
C SER A 535 7.70 40.81 0.56
N ASP A 536 7.45 41.29 -0.66
CA ASP A 536 6.21 41.03 -1.40
C ASP A 536 6.11 39.57 -1.91
N LYS A 537 7.16 38.75 -1.74
CA LYS A 537 7.16 37.32 -2.11
C LYS A 537 6.65 36.41 -1.00
N ALA A 538 6.46 36.94 0.21
CA ALA A 538 5.96 36.17 1.33
C ALA A 538 4.58 35.57 1.02
N ARG A 539 4.39 34.31 1.41
CA ARG A 539 3.15 33.56 1.21
C ARG A 539 2.42 33.37 2.54
N THR A 540 1.10 33.28 2.49
CA THR A 540 0.28 32.95 3.65
C THR A 540 -0.07 31.47 3.59
N TYR A 541 0.13 30.76 4.70
CA TYR A 541 -0.33 29.39 4.88
C TYR A 541 -1.38 29.36 6.00
N ARG A 542 -2.27 28.37 5.94
CA ARG A 542 -3.36 28.15 6.89
C ARG A 542 -3.55 26.67 7.19
N ARG A 543 -4.15 26.37 8.34
CA ARG A 543 -4.66 25.03 8.67
C ARG A 543 -6.17 25.10 8.88
#